data_AF-A0A7S0XKL4-F1
#
_entry.id   AF-A0A7S0XKL4-F1
#
_cell.length_a   1.000
_cell.length_b   1.000
_cell.length_c   1.000
_cell.angle_alpha   90.00
_cell.angle_beta   90.00
_cell.angle_gamma   90.00
#
_symmetry.space_group_name_H-M   'P 1'
#
loop_
_entity.id
_entity.type
_entity.pdbx_description
1 polymer ?
#
loop_
_entity_poly.entity_id
_entity_poly.type
_entity_poly.pdbx_seq_one_letter_code
_entity_poly.pdbx_strand_id
1 'polypeptide(L)'
;MPFSVVKNLQQALKFRGGWKGVFQAMYTNGDYPFKVGTYKGCDAAGNRYYENKVDYPFGQHRWVEPGDIHNFDSCQVAPEWHGWLTSMHDATPEEEEEFINDLKKRIQPSSPSDAPYDHNIGYQNEYYNFNHMFIQSQIRSRGYGIGNSIVGLPPGAPDAYYTQPGSPYNPAFMRKLEYEGDLDEATGGGRPYKNEMWKERLMTAEEKKALEPVEDTEFGAELTPREEAILARGGTLPGR
;
A
#
# COMPACT_ATOMS: atom_id res chain seq x y z
N MET A 1 17.21 10.49 -49.31
CA MET A 1 17.15 11.16 -48.00
C MET A 1 15.85 11.92 -47.77
N PRO A 2 15.45 12.97 -48.52
CA PRO A 2 14.20 13.70 -48.22
C PRO A 2 12.93 12.90 -48.55
N PHE A 3 12.95 12.09 -49.61
CA PHE A 3 11.79 11.29 -50.03
C PHE A 3 11.40 10.18 -49.04
N SER A 4 12.37 9.60 -48.33
CA SER A 4 12.10 8.59 -47.29
C SER A 4 11.52 9.23 -46.02
N VAL A 5 12.00 10.42 -45.65
CA VAL A 5 11.46 11.22 -44.54
C VAL A 5 9.99 11.54 -44.77
N VAL A 6 9.66 12.06 -45.96
CA VAL A 6 8.28 12.44 -46.30
C VAL A 6 7.36 11.22 -46.32
N LYS A 7 7.81 10.08 -46.89
CA LYS A 7 7.02 8.84 -46.89
C LYS A 7 6.78 8.31 -45.48
N ASN A 8 7.80 8.30 -44.60
CA ASN A 8 7.65 7.87 -43.22
C ASN A 8 6.67 8.75 -42.46
N LEU A 9 6.75 10.08 -42.62
CA LEU A 9 5.81 11.02 -42.02
C LEU A 9 4.37 10.79 -42.52
N GLN A 10 4.18 10.57 -43.82
CA GLN A 10 2.85 10.26 -44.40
C GLN A 10 2.29 8.94 -43.86
N GLN A 11 3.12 7.91 -43.76
CA GLN A 11 2.73 6.62 -43.17
C GLN A 11 2.37 6.77 -41.69
N ALA A 12 3.16 7.51 -40.92
CA ALA A 12 2.88 7.81 -39.52
C ALA A 12 1.57 8.58 -39.37
N LEU A 13 1.31 9.56 -40.23
CA LEU A 13 0.08 10.35 -40.21
C LEU A 13 -1.15 9.46 -40.43
N LYS A 14 -1.05 8.52 -41.37
CA LYS A 14 -2.12 7.55 -41.66
C LYS A 14 -2.32 6.57 -40.51
N PHE A 15 -1.23 6.01 -39.99
CA PHE A 15 -1.26 5.00 -38.92
C PHE A 15 -1.78 5.57 -37.60
N ARG A 16 -1.37 6.79 -37.25
CA ARG A 16 -1.71 7.47 -35.98
C ARG A 16 -3.03 8.25 -36.03
N GLY A 17 -3.72 8.27 -37.17
CA GLY A 17 -5.00 8.98 -37.30
C GLY A 17 -4.88 10.51 -37.30
N GLY A 18 -3.75 11.05 -37.78
CA GLY A 18 -3.55 12.49 -37.95
C GLY A 18 -2.44 13.11 -37.11
N TRP A 19 -2.34 14.44 -37.19
CA TRP A 19 -1.24 15.21 -36.57
C TRP A 19 -1.17 15.08 -35.05
N LYS A 20 -2.30 15.01 -34.36
CA LYS A 20 -2.33 14.84 -32.89
C LYS A 20 -1.61 13.55 -32.47
N GLY A 21 -1.92 12.43 -33.13
CA GLY A 21 -1.28 11.15 -32.84
C GLY A 21 0.20 11.12 -33.21
N VAL A 22 0.61 11.82 -34.27
CA VAL A 22 2.03 11.97 -34.64
C VAL A 22 2.79 12.80 -33.59
N PHE A 23 2.25 13.94 -33.15
CA PHE A 23 2.88 14.74 -32.11
C PHE A 23 2.94 14.00 -30.77
N GLN A 24 1.89 13.24 -30.43
CA GLN A 24 1.89 12.38 -29.25
C GLN A 24 2.98 11.31 -29.35
N ALA A 25 3.08 10.59 -30.47
CA ALA A 25 4.12 9.58 -30.68
C ALA A 25 5.55 10.16 -30.62
N MET A 26 5.72 11.38 -31.13
CA MET A 26 6.99 12.11 -31.05
C MET A 26 7.34 12.45 -29.59
N TYR A 27 6.35 12.83 -28.78
CA TYR A 27 6.54 13.12 -27.36
C TYR A 27 6.79 11.87 -26.52
N THR A 28 6.11 10.76 -26.81
CA THR A 28 6.20 9.53 -26.01
C THR A 28 7.47 8.74 -26.32
N ASN A 29 7.65 8.36 -27.59
CA ASN A 29 8.68 7.40 -27.96
C ASN A 29 9.97 8.11 -28.36
N GLY A 30 9.90 9.41 -28.71
CA GLY A 30 11.06 10.21 -29.09
C GLY A 30 11.81 9.75 -30.35
N ASP A 31 11.37 8.63 -30.96
CA ASP A 31 12.08 7.96 -32.04
C ASP A 31 11.77 8.59 -33.40
N TYR A 32 12.83 8.85 -34.16
CA TYR A 32 12.79 9.11 -35.59
C TYR A 32 13.73 8.10 -36.29
N PRO A 33 13.28 7.35 -37.32
CA PRO A 33 11.97 7.42 -38.00
C PRO A 33 10.80 6.90 -37.16
N PHE A 34 9.58 7.39 -37.43
CA PHE A 34 8.38 6.97 -36.71
C PHE A 34 8.14 5.47 -36.88
N LYS A 35 7.99 4.77 -35.75
CA LYS A 35 7.70 3.33 -35.74
C LYS A 35 6.26 3.05 -36.13
N VAL A 36 6.09 2.11 -37.07
CA VAL A 36 4.81 1.62 -37.58
C VAL A 36 4.83 0.10 -37.54
N GLY A 37 3.82 -0.51 -36.94
CA GLY A 37 3.74 -1.96 -36.82
C GLY A 37 2.32 -2.45 -36.58
N THR A 38 2.18 -3.77 -36.63
CA THR A 38 0.93 -4.46 -36.35
C THR A 38 0.69 -4.44 -34.85
N TYR A 39 -0.51 -4.02 -34.45
CA TYR A 39 -0.96 -4.09 -33.05
C TYR A 39 -1.15 -5.55 -32.66
N LYS A 40 -0.54 -5.95 -31.54
CA LYS A 40 -0.53 -7.33 -31.06
C LYS A 40 -1.39 -7.58 -29.82
N GLY A 41 -1.66 -6.55 -29.05
CA GLY A 41 -2.50 -6.65 -27.85
C GLY A 41 -2.21 -5.52 -26.86
N CYS A 42 -2.95 -5.55 -25.75
CA CYS A 42 -2.83 -4.58 -24.67
C CYS A 42 -2.81 -5.32 -23.34
N ASP A 43 -1.95 -4.89 -22.42
CA ASP A 43 -1.95 -5.45 -21.06
C ASP A 43 -3.00 -4.80 -20.17
N ALA A 44 -3.16 -5.36 -18.96
CA ALA A 44 -4.06 -4.83 -17.94
C ALA A 44 -3.75 -3.38 -17.56
N ALA A 45 -2.48 -2.94 -17.65
CA ALA A 45 -2.06 -1.57 -17.37
C ALA A 45 -2.37 -0.58 -18.50
N GLY A 46 -2.79 -1.05 -19.68
CA GLY A 46 -3.10 -0.19 -20.82
C GLY A 46 -1.89 0.06 -21.74
N ASN A 47 -0.78 -0.65 -21.55
CA ASN A 47 0.34 -0.62 -22.47
C ASN A 47 0.00 -1.39 -23.74
N ARG A 48 0.32 -0.82 -24.89
CA ARG A 48 0.00 -1.39 -26.21
C ARG A 48 1.26 -1.95 -26.85
N TYR A 49 1.17 -3.18 -27.34
CA TYR A 49 2.31 -3.90 -27.91
C TYR A 49 2.20 -3.96 -29.43
N TYR A 50 3.34 -3.73 -30.10
CA TYR A 50 3.42 -3.67 -31.56
C TYR A 50 4.58 -4.49 -32.09
N GLU A 51 4.39 -5.05 -33.28
CA GLU A 51 5.41 -5.84 -33.98
C GLU A 51 5.52 -5.47 -35.46
N ASN A 52 6.76 -5.40 -35.95
CA ASN A 52 7.06 -5.34 -37.37
C ASN A 52 8.40 -6.04 -37.66
N LYS A 53 8.31 -7.28 -38.14
CA LYS A 53 9.47 -8.14 -38.50
C LYS A 53 10.04 -7.84 -39.89
N VAL A 54 9.34 -7.06 -40.71
CA VAL A 54 9.71 -6.84 -42.13
C VAL A 54 10.64 -5.65 -42.26
N ASP A 55 10.26 -4.52 -41.64
CA ASP A 55 10.95 -3.24 -41.86
C ASP A 55 12.04 -2.95 -40.82
N TYR A 56 12.01 -3.62 -39.66
CA TYR A 56 12.93 -3.37 -38.54
C TYR A 56 13.85 -4.54 -38.25
N PRO A 57 15.11 -4.27 -37.84
CA PRO A 57 16.03 -5.32 -37.45
C PRO A 57 15.60 -6.02 -36.16
N PHE A 58 16.16 -7.21 -35.95
CA PHE A 58 16.02 -7.93 -34.68
C PHE A 58 16.46 -7.05 -33.50
N GLY A 59 15.72 -7.11 -32.39
CA GLY A 59 15.85 -6.20 -31.25
C GLY A 59 15.08 -4.89 -31.35
N GLN A 60 14.69 -4.42 -32.55
CA GLN A 60 13.83 -3.23 -32.72
C GLN A 60 12.44 -3.54 -33.31
N HIS A 61 12.26 -4.77 -33.80
CA HIS A 61 11.02 -5.28 -34.38
C HIS A 61 9.83 -5.37 -33.42
N ARG A 62 10.05 -5.36 -32.10
CA ARG A 62 9.01 -5.36 -31.06
C ARG A 62 9.18 -4.12 -30.19
N TRP A 63 8.09 -3.45 -29.86
CA TRP A 63 8.09 -2.35 -28.92
C TRP A 63 6.76 -2.24 -28.18
N VAL A 64 6.81 -1.51 -27.08
CA VAL A 64 5.66 -1.18 -26.24
C VAL A 64 5.41 0.33 -26.29
N GLU A 65 4.16 0.71 -26.29
CA GLU A 65 3.71 2.08 -26.07
C GLU A 65 2.99 2.16 -24.73
N PRO A 66 3.45 3.01 -23.82
CA PRO A 66 2.91 3.02 -22.48
C PRO A 66 1.46 3.51 -22.42
N GLY A 67 0.72 2.98 -21.45
CA GLY A 67 -0.62 3.47 -21.09
C GLY A 67 -0.55 4.86 -20.46
N ASP A 68 0.31 5.03 -19.44
CA ASP A 68 0.66 6.33 -18.87
C ASP A 68 1.99 6.83 -19.43
N ILE A 69 1.93 7.94 -20.16
CA ILE A 69 3.07 8.55 -20.83
C ILE A 69 4.06 9.18 -19.84
N HIS A 70 3.56 9.71 -18.72
CA HIS A 70 4.35 10.57 -17.85
C HIS A 70 5.07 9.79 -16.74
N ASN A 71 4.56 8.61 -16.36
CA ASN A 71 5.10 7.81 -15.27
C ASN A 71 5.46 6.38 -15.70
N PHE A 72 5.80 6.18 -16.97
CA PHE A 72 6.19 4.87 -17.46
C PHE A 72 7.56 4.42 -16.91
N ASP A 73 7.65 3.15 -16.53
CA ASP A 73 8.91 2.48 -16.21
C ASP A 73 8.99 1.14 -16.95
N SER A 74 10.20 0.70 -17.28
CA SER A 74 10.51 -0.58 -17.91
C SER A 74 9.93 -1.79 -17.17
N CYS A 75 9.83 -1.72 -15.84
CA CYS A 75 9.25 -2.80 -15.06
C CYS A 75 7.71 -2.84 -15.14
N GLN A 76 7.04 -1.80 -15.67
CA GLN A 76 5.59 -1.79 -15.88
C GLN A 76 5.17 -2.59 -17.11
N VAL A 77 6.07 -3.34 -17.75
CA VAL A 77 5.69 -4.35 -18.74
C VAL A 77 5.22 -5.60 -18.00
N ALA A 78 3.99 -6.03 -18.26
CA ALA A 78 3.43 -7.20 -17.58
C ALA A 78 4.29 -8.46 -17.83
N PRO A 79 4.43 -9.36 -16.85
CA PRO A 79 5.25 -10.58 -16.99
C PRO A 79 4.91 -11.43 -18.22
N GLU A 80 3.62 -11.53 -18.55
CA GLU A 80 3.10 -12.23 -19.73
C GLU A 80 3.65 -11.62 -21.04
N TRP A 81 3.75 -10.29 -21.11
CA TRP A 81 4.25 -9.57 -22.28
C TRP A 81 5.78 -9.43 -22.28
N HIS A 82 6.43 -9.54 -21.13
CA HIS A 82 7.88 -9.39 -20.99
C HIS A 82 8.64 -10.45 -21.80
N GLY A 83 8.21 -11.72 -21.74
CA GLY A 83 8.84 -12.80 -22.50
C GLY A 83 8.73 -12.58 -24.01
N TRP A 84 7.57 -12.12 -24.48
CA TRP A 84 7.36 -11.77 -25.88
C TRP A 84 8.18 -10.55 -26.31
N LEU A 85 8.16 -9.46 -25.53
CA LEU A 85 8.89 -8.23 -25.83
C LEU A 85 10.41 -8.47 -25.93
N THR A 86 10.96 -9.32 -25.06
CA THR A 86 12.38 -9.68 -25.02
C THR A 86 12.75 -10.83 -25.96
N SER A 87 11.80 -11.31 -26.78
CA SER A 87 12.01 -12.41 -27.72
C SER A 87 12.43 -13.74 -27.07
N MET A 88 12.04 -13.97 -25.81
CA MET A 88 12.14 -15.28 -25.18
C MET A 88 11.13 -16.26 -25.79
N HIS A 89 9.94 -15.75 -26.13
CA HIS A 89 8.84 -16.52 -26.73
C HIS A 89 8.26 -15.73 -27.92
N ASP A 90 7.67 -16.44 -28.88
CA ASP A 90 7.08 -15.83 -30.08
C ASP A 90 5.57 -15.62 -29.99
N ALA A 91 4.87 -16.42 -29.19
CA ALA A 91 3.44 -16.26 -28.95
C ALA A 91 3.20 -15.04 -28.04
N THR A 92 2.20 -14.23 -28.38
CA THR A 92 1.67 -13.22 -27.45
C THR A 92 0.80 -13.88 -26.39
N PRO A 93 0.49 -13.21 -25.27
CA PRO A 93 -0.42 -13.74 -24.26
C PRO A 93 -1.80 -14.12 -24.81
N GLU A 94 -2.31 -13.39 -25.82
CA GLU A 94 -3.57 -13.71 -26.49
C GLU A 94 -3.47 -14.96 -27.40
N GLU A 95 -2.29 -15.21 -27.98
CA GLU A 95 -2.02 -16.35 -28.88
C GLU A 95 -1.53 -17.60 -28.12
N GLU A 96 -1.24 -17.48 -26.81
CA GLU A 96 -0.58 -18.49 -26.00
C GLU A 96 -1.43 -19.76 -25.80
N GLU A 97 -2.72 -19.61 -25.51
CA GLU A 97 -3.62 -20.76 -25.33
C GLU A 97 -3.75 -21.59 -26.62
N GLU A 98 -3.91 -20.92 -27.76
CA GLU A 98 -3.98 -21.58 -29.07
C GLU A 98 -2.67 -22.32 -29.40
N PHE A 99 -1.54 -21.68 -29.11
CA PHE A 99 -0.21 -22.25 -29.30
C PHE A 99 -0.01 -23.51 -28.45
N ILE A 100 -0.36 -23.47 -27.17
CA ILE A 100 -0.29 -24.62 -26.25
C ILE A 100 -1.19 -25.75 -26.73
N ASN A 101 -2.42 -25.44 -27.15
CA ASN A 101 -3.36 -26.43 -27.65
C ASN A 101 -2.85 -27.11 -28.93
N ASP A 102 -2.14 -26.40 -29.80
CA ASP A 102 -1.51 -27.01 -30.98
C ASP A 102 -0.31 -27.89 -30.60
N LEU A 103 0.51 -27.46 -29.66
CA LEU A 103 1.63 -28.25 -29.15
C LEU A 103 1.16 -29.54 -28.46
N LYS A 104 0.10 -29.48 -27.65
CA LYS A 104 -0.48 -30.63 -26.97
C LYS A 104 -0.87 -31.75 -27.92
N LYS A 105 -1.35 -31.44 -29.14
CA LYS A 105 -1.67 -32.45 -30.16
C LYS A 105 -0.47 -33.25 -30.61
N ARG A 106 0.74 -32.69 -30.47
CA ARG A 106 2.01 -33.30 -30.90
C ARG A 106 2.69 -34.07 -29.77
N ILE A 107 2.33 -33.80 -28.52
CA ILE A 107 2.92 -34.42 -27.34
C ILE A 107 2.19 -35.73 -27.04
N GLN A 108 2.93 -36.83 -26.98
CA GLN A 108 2.43 -38.13 -26.53
C GLN A 108 2.87 -38.34 -25.07
N PRO A 109 1.96 -38.30 -24.08
CA PRO A 109 2.32 -38.52 -22.69
C PRO A 109 2.77 -39.97 -22.48
N SER A 110 3.95 -40.17 -21.88
CA SER A 110 4.47 -41.51 -21.55
C SER A 110 3.78 -42.14 -20.34
N SER A 111 3.28 -41.30 -19.43
CA SER A 111 2.56 -41.69 -18.22
C SER A 111 1.49 -40.65 -17.89
N PRO A 112 0.40 -41.04 -17.20
CA PRO A 112 -0.52 -40.07 -16.62
C PRO A 112 0.22 -39.18 -15.62
N SER A 113 -0.15 -37.90 -15.58
CA SER A 113 0.36 -36.91 -14.63
C SER A 113 -0.77 -36.51 -13.69
N ASP A 114 -0.50 -36.50 -12.39
CA ASP A 114 -1.43 -36.00 -11.36
C ASP A 114 -1.25 -34.49 -11.10
N ALA A 115 -0.47 -33.79 -11.94
CA ALA A 115 -0.30 -32.35 -11.82
C ALA A 115 -1.65 -31.64 -12.06
N PRO A 116 -1.97 -30.59 -11.28
CA PRO A 116 -3.23 -29.85 -11.43
C PRO A 116 -3.32 -29.10 -12.76
N TYR A 117 -2.18 -28.83 -13.39
CA TYR A 117 -2.09 -28.18 -14.69
C TYR A 117 -1.40 -29.11 -15.68
N ASP A 118 -1.86 -29.06 -16.93
CA ASP A 118 -1.37 -29.89 -18.03
C ASP A 118 -0.23 -29.22 -18.83
N HIS A 119 0.24 -28.05 -18.39
CA HIS A 119 1.31 -27.28 -19.00
C HIS A 119 2.08 -26.45 -17.95
N ASN A 120 3.24 -25.93 -18.33
CA ASN A 120 4.24 -25.33 -17.45
C ASN A 120 3.94 -23.90 -16.95
N ILE A 121 2.86 -23.27 -17.43
CA ILE A 121 2.46 -21.92 -17.00
C ILE A 121 1.68 -21.97 -15.68
N GLY A 122 0.84 -22.99 -15.53
CA GLY A 122 0.06 -23.19 -14.31
C GLY A 122 -1.09 -22.19 -14.18
N TYR A 123 -1.47 -21.88 -12.95
CA TYR A 123 -2.51 -20.88 -12.68
C TYR A 123 -1.93 -19.47 -12.64
N GLN A 124 -2.58 -18.57 -13.39
CA GLN A 124 -2.26 -17.16 -13.43
C GLN A 124 -3.24 -16.38 -12.57
N ASN A 125 -2.72 -15.53 -11.69
CA ASN A 125 -3.55 -14.59 -10.93
C ASN A 125 -4.04 -13.45 -11.83
N GLU A 126 -5.21 -12.92 -11.53
CA GLU A 126 -5.70 -11.70 -12.18
C GLU A 126 -4.75 -10.52 -11.87
N TYR A 127 -4.46 -9.72 -12.90
CA TYR A 127 -3.68 -8.51 -12.74
C TYR A 127 -4.56 -7.37 -12.21
N TYR A 128 -4.07 -6.70 -11.18
CA TYR A 128 -4.65 -5.45 -10.69
C TYR A 128 -4.17 -4.29 -11.56
N ASN A 129 -5.07 -3.42 -11.99
CA ASN A 129 -4.70 -2.14 -12.59
C ASN A 129 -5.04 -1.00 -11.63
N PHE A 130 -4.01 -0.41 -11.04
CA PHE A 130 -4.10 0.80 -10.23
C PHE A 130 -3.46 1.95 -11.00
N ASN A 131 -4.27 2.74 -11.71
CA ASN A 131 -3.84 3.90 -12.50
C ASN A 131 -2.66 3.58 -13.44
N HIS A 132 -2.81 2.55 -14.29
CA HIS A 132 -1.81 2.06 -15.24
C HIS A 132 -0.59 1.37 -14.59
N MET A 133 -0.67 0.98 -13.32
CA MET A 133 0.36 0.16 -12.65
C MET A 133 -0.24 -1.12 -12.08
N PHE A 134 0.47 -2.23 -12.26
CA PHE A 134 0.14 -3.51 -11.61
C PHE A 134 1.12 -3.90 -10.51
N ILE A 135 2.27 -3.23 -10.39
CA ILE A 135 3.29 -3.55 -9.40
C ILE A 135 2.95 -2.87 -8.06
N GLN A 136 2.46 -3.64 -7.11
CA GLN A 136 2.10 -3.15 -5.77
C GLN A 136 3.26 -2.50 -5.01
N SER A 137 4.51 -2.94 -5.24
CA SER A 137 5.67 -2.32 -4.60
C SER A 137 5.96 -0.88 -5.06
N GLN A 138 5.41 -0.46 -6.20
CA GLN A 138 5.45 0.93 -6.66
C GLN A 138 4.32 1.78 -6.06
N ILE A 139 3.22 1.14 -5.68
CA ILE A 139 2.05 1.76 -5.05
C ILE A 139 2.28 1.81 -3.54
N ARG A 140 3.26 2.63 -3.13
CA ARG A 140 3.56 2.89 -1.72
C ARG A 140 3.50 4.36 -1.42
N SER A 141 3.24 4.72 -0.17
CA SER A 141 3.44 6.10 0.25
C SER A 141 4.89 6.54 0.01
N ARG A 142 5.07 7.73 -0.55
CA ARG A 142 6.38 8.33 -0.84
C ARG A 142 7.00 9.02 0.39
N GLY A 143 6.26 9.11 1.49
CA GLY A 143 6.71 9.69 2.75
C GLY A 143 5.63 9.62 3.83
N TYR A 144 6.03 9.67 5.09
CA TYR A 144 5.11 9.53 6.22
C TYR A 144 3.97 10.55 6.15
N GLY A 145 2.73 10.06 6.04
CA GLY A 145 1.54 10.91 6.01
C GLY A 145 1.37 11.76 4.74
N ILE A 146 2.13 11.52 3.68
CA ILE A 146 2.05 12.29 2.43
C ILE A 146 1.21 11.57 1.37
N GLY A 147 1.14 10.23 1.42
CA GLY A 147 0.55 9.44 0.35
C GLY A 147 1.50 9.31 -0.84
N ASN A 148 0.99 9.20 -2.06
CA ASN A 148 1.79 9.10 -3.28
C ASN A 148 1.09 9.81 -4.43
N SER A 149 1.63 10.96 -4.83
CA SER A 149 1.06 11.84 -5.85
C SER A 149 1.09 11.27 -7.26
N ILE A 150 2.04 10.38 -7.58
CA ILE A 150 2.17 9.75 -8.90
C ILE A 150 0.99 8.83 -9.15
N VAL A 151 0.63 8.06 -8.13
CA VAL A 151 -0.40 7.02 -8.22
C VAL A 151 -1.76 7.52 -7.70
N GLY A 152 -1.84 8.76 -7.19
CA GLY A 152 -3.05 9.32 -6.61
C GLY A 152 -3.44 8.74 -5.24
N LEU A 153 -2.49 8.18 -4.50
CA LEU A 153 -2.75 7.63 -3.16
C LEU A 153 -2.88 8.76 -2.14
N PRO A 154 -3.99 8.87 -1.38
CA PRO A 154 -4.18 9.95 -0.44
C PRO A 154 -3.23 9.83 0.78
N PRO A 155 -2.96 10.96 1.47
CA PRO A 155 -2.30 10.97 2.77
C PRO A 155 -2.92 9.98 3.76
N GLY A 156 -2.10 9.14 4.40
CA GLY A 156 -2.54 8.22 5.44
C GLY A 156 -3.30 6.98 4.95
N ALA A 157 -3.38 6.75 3.63
CA ALA A 157 -3.87 5.47 3.10
C ALA A 157 -3.01 4.30 3.62
N PRO A 158 -3.60 3.16 3.97
CA PRO A 158 -2.84 1.98 4.37
C PRO A 158 -2.01 1.49 3.18
N ASP A 159 -0.73 1.21 3.43
CA ASP A 159 0.12 0.61 2.41
C ASP A 159 -0.28 -0.86 2.16
N ALA A 160 -0.23 -1.29 0.89
CA ALA A 160 -0.68 -2.61 0.45
C ALA A 160 0.41 -3.70 0.53
N TYR A 161 1.50 -3.51 1.29
CA TYR A 161 2.54 -4.54 1.42
C TYR A 161 2.34 -5.41 2.66
N TYR A 162 2.84 -6.63 2.55
CA TYR A 162 2.85 -7.58 3.66
C TYR A 162 3.68 -7.03 4.84
N THR A 163 3.04 -6.94 6.01
CA THR A 163 3.72 -6.64 7.27
C THR A 163 3.84 -7.92 8.08
N GLN A 164 5.05 -8.22 8.55
CA GLN A 164 5.28 -9.41 9.38
C GLN A 164 4.40 -9.37 10.65
N PRO A 165 3.86 -10.51 11.10
CA PRO A 165 3.18 -10.61 12.39
C PRO A 165 4.11 -10.14 13.52
N GLY A 166 3.59 -9.34 14.45
CA GLY A 166 4.36 -8.72 15.53
C GLY A 166 5.11 -7.44 15.16
N SER A 167 5.13 -7.04 13.89
CA SER A 167 5.67 -5.73 13.50
C SER A 167 4.85 -4.60 14.13
N PRO A 168 5.48 -3.54 14.69
CA PRO A 168 4.77 -2.34 15.15
C PRO A 168 3.94 -1.66 14.06
N TYR A 169 4.26 -1.90 12.79
CA TYR A 169 3.54 -1.36 11.64
C TYR A 169 2.36 -2.23 11.20
N ASN A 170 2.21 -3.44 11.74
CA ASN A 170 1.11 -4.31 11.39
C ASN A 170 -0.17 -3.85 12.11
N PRO A 171 -1.26 -3.52 11.39
CA PRO A 171 -2.49 -3.02 12.01
C PRO A 171 -3.12 -4.01 12.99
N ALA A 172 -2.88 -5.31 12.84
CA ALA A 172 -3.35 -6.33 13.76
C ALA A 172 -2.61 -6.31 15.12
N PHE A 173 -1.36 -5.81 15.15
CA PHE A 173 -0.52 -5.78 16.35
C PHE A 173 -0.34 -4.36 16.93
N MET A 174 -0.77 -3.33 16.20
CA MET A 174 -0.86 -1.98 16.74
C MET A 174 -1.82 -1.94 17.93
N ARG A 175 -1.27 -1.72 19.14
CA ARG A 175 -2.08 -1.49 20.33
C ARG A 175 -2.80 -0.15 20.18
N LYS A 176 -4.12 -0.19 19.98
CA LYS A 176 -4.96 1.01 20.02
C LYS A 176 -4.85 1.64 21.40
N LEU A 177 -4.68 2.95 21.44
CA LEU A 177 -4.59 3.69 22.68
C LEU A 177 -6.02 4.03 23.12
N GLU A 178 -6.55 3.25 24.06
CA GLU A 178 -7.87 3.44 24.66
C GLU A 178 -7.73 4.24 25.95
N TYR A 179 -8.51 5.32 26.08
CA TYR A 179 -8.60 6.13 27.30
C TYR A 179 -9.82 5.68 28.09
N GLU A 180 -9.68 5.61 29.41
CA GLU A 180 -10.74 5.16 30.33
C GLU A 180 -11.75 6.29 30.64
N GLY A 181 -11.28 7.54 30.63
CA GLY A 181 -12.14 8.72 30.79
C GLY A 181 -11.36 10.02 30.65
N ASP A 182 -12.03 11.14 30.87
CA ASP A 182 -11.43 12.48 30.92
C ASP A 182 -11.68 13.10 32.29
N LEU A 183 -10.68 13.77 32.85
CA LEU A 183 -10.81 14.45 34.15
C LEU A 183 -11.67 15.71 34.04
N ASP A 184 -11.61 16.39 32.90
CA ASP A 184 -12.22 17.70 32.66
C ASP A 184 -13.46 17.59 31.77
N GLU A 185 -14.16 16.45 31.78
CA GLU A 185 -15.32 16.21 30.91
C GLU A 185 -16.42 17.28 31.10
N ALA A 186 -16.60 17.78 32.32
CA ALA A 186 -17.57 18.82 32.65
C ALA A 186 -17.22 20.21 32.08
N THR A 187 -15.94 20.50 31.86
CA THR A 187 -15.41 21.81 31.41
C THR A 187 -14.92 21.81 29.96
N GLY A 188 -14.90 20.65 29.29
CA GLY A 188 -14.63 20.54 27.86
C GLY A 188 -13.48 19.61 27.45
N GLY A 189 -13.20 18.55 28.21
CA GLY A 189 -12.45 17.37 27.75
C GLY A 189 -10.98 17.61 27.40
N GLY A 190 -10.19 18.10 28.35
CA GLY A 190 -8.79 18.49 28.14
C GLY A 190 -7.74 17.50 28.65
N ARG A 191 -8.09 16.56 29.53
CA ARG A 191 -7.14 15.66 30.24
C ARG A 191 -7.62 14.20 30.23
N PRO A 192 -7.60 13.54 29.06
CA PRO A 192 -7.92 12.13 28.97
C PRO A 192 -6.84 11.28 29.67
N TYR A 193 -7.27 10.28 30.44
CA TYR A 193 -6.39 9.37 31.17
C TYR A 193 -6.58 7.92 30.72
N LYS A 194 -5.49 7.16 30.73
CA LYS A 194 -5.46 5.76 30.27
C LYS A 194 -5.83 4.76 31.37
N ASN A 195 -5.51 5.09 32.62
CA ASN A 195 -5.78 4.29 33.81
C ASN A 195 -5.79 5.19 35.06
N GLU A 196 -6.22 4.67 36.20
CA GLU A 196 -6.28 5.41 37.48
C GLU A 196 -4.93 6.03 37.89
N MET A 197 -3.81 5.33 37.66
CA MET A 197 -2.49 5.91 37.93
C MET A 197 -2.19 7.14 37.07
N TRP A 198 -2.67 7.17 35.82
CA TRP A 198 -2.56 8.36 34.98
C TRP A 198 -3.50 9.46 35.45
N LYS A 199 -4.70 9.11 35.90
CA LYS A 199 -5.64 10.05 36.51
C LYS A 199 -4.99 10.77 37.68
N GLU A 200 -4.43 10.02 38.63
CA GLU A 200 -3.73 10.60 39.80
C GLU A 200 -2.53 11.48 39.44
N ARG A 201 -1.81 11.14 38.36
CA ARG A 201 -0.68 11.96 37.88
C ARG A 201 -1.11 13.24 37.18
N LEU A 202 -2.29 13.25 36.56
CA LEU A 202 -2.84 14.39 35.84
C LEU A 202 -3.63 15.34 36.77
N MET A 203 -4.03 14.86 37.95
CA MET A 203 -4.64 15.66 39.01
C MET A 203 -3.66 16.70 39.55
N THR A 204 -4.13 17.92 39.76
CA THR A 204 -3.37 18.95 40.45
C THR A 204 -3.27 18.63 41.95
N ALA A 205 -2.31 19.24 42.65
CA ALA A 205 -2.16 19.04 44.09
C ALA A 205 -3.41 19.47 44.89
N GLU A 206 -4.14 20.48 44.39
CA GLU A 206 -5.38 20.97 45.01
C GLU A 206 -6.53 19.98 44.83
N GLU A 207 -6.71 19.43 43.63
CA GLU A 207 -7.71 18.41 43.33
C GLU A 207 -7.45 17.12 44.11
N LYS A 208 -6.18 16.75 44.26
CA LYS A 208 -5.78 15.60 45.09
C LYS A 208 -6.11 15.83 46.56
N LYS A 209 -5.83 17.02 47.08
CA LYS A 209 -6.14 17.40 48.47
C LYS A 209 -7.65 17.46 48.73
N ALA A 210 -8.45 17.83 47.72
CA ALA A 210 -9.91 17.85 47.84
C ALA A 210 -10.55 16.44 47.89
N LEU A 211 -9.84 15.41 47.40
CA LEU A 211 -10.27 14.01 47.44
C LEU A 211 -9.80 13.27 48.68
N GLU A 212 -8.77 13.76 49.37
CA GLU A 212 -8.35 13.18 50.64
C GLU A 212 -9.52 13.27 51.62
N PRO A 213 -9.95 12.15 52.24
CA PRO A 213 -10.98 12.21 53.25
C PRO A 213 -10.49 13.17 54.32
N VAL A 214 -11.27 14.22 54.57
CA VAL A 214 -11.01 15.12 55.69
C VAL A 214 -10.97 14.23 56.93
N GLU A 215 -9.81 14.11 57.56
CA GLU A 215 -9.68 13.45 58.85
C GLU A 215 -10.44 14.29 59.88
N ASP A 216 -11.76 14.14 59.91
CA ASP A 216 -12.63 14.60 60.98
C ASP A 216 -12.43 13.69 62.20
N THR A 217 -11.20 13.66 62.72
CA THR A 217 -10.92 13.17 64.06
C THR A 217 -9.86 14.06 64.67
N GLU A 218 -10.30 15.18 65.24
CA GLU A 218 -9.71 15.59 66.52
C GLU A 218 -9.83 14.37 67.43
N PHE A 219 -8.72 13.66 67.65
CA PHE A 219 -8.62 12.60 68.65
C PHE A 219 -8.93 13.23 70.02
N GLY A 220 -10.21 13.29 70.38
CA GLY A 220 -10.66 13.50 71.74
C GLY A 220 -10.03 12.40 72.56
N ALA A 221 -9.04 12.77 73.37
CA ALA A 221 -8.18 11.82 73.98
C ALA A 221 -8.95 10.99 75.01
N GLU A 222 -9.37 9.79 74.62
CA GLU A 222 -9.94 8.80 75.53
C GLU A 222 -8.96 8.63 76.70
N LEU A 223 -9.49 8.81 77.92
CA LEU A 223 -8.73 8.61 79.15
C LEU A 223 -8.28 7.15 79.18
N THR A 224 -7.01 6.92 79.52
CA THR A 224 -6.52 5.55 79.64
C THR A 224 -7.27 4.83 80.79
N PRO A 225 -7.43 3.50 80.75
CA PRO A 225 -8.10 2.75 81.83
C PRO A 225 -7.50 2.99 83.22
N ARG A 226 -6.22 3.37 83.26
CA ARG A 226 -5.51 3.77 84.48
C ARG A 226 -5.98 5.13 85.00
N GLU A 227 -6.18 6.09 84.11
CA GLU A 227 -6.67 7.44 84.43
C GLU A 227 -8.12 7.40 84.92
N GLU A 228 -8.97 6.60 84.26
CA GLU A 228 -10.33 6.32 84.73
C GLU A 228 -10.33 5.68 86.12
N ALA A 229 -9.45 4.70 86.36
CA ALA A 229 -9.33 4.04 87.66
C ALA A 229 -8.75 4.92 88.77
N ILE A 230 -8.04 6.00 88.44
CA ILE A 230 -7.54 7.00 89.41
C ILE A 230 -8.68 7.95 89.79
N LEU A 231 -9.43 8.45 88.81
CA LEU A 231 -10.61 9.29 89.04
C LEU A 231 -11.70 8.56 89.82
N ALA A 232 -11.98 7.29 89.49
CA ALA A 232 -12.95 6.46 90.21
C ALA A 232 -12.57 6.23 91.69
N ARG A 233 -11.29 6.39 92.03
CA ARG A 233 -10.77 6.31 93.41
C ARG A 233 -10.59 7.68 94.07
N GLY A 234 -11.06 8.75 93.44
CA GLY A 234 -11.01 10.12 93.96
C GLY A 234 -9.65 10.81 93.81
N GLY A 235 -8.74 10.26 93.01
CA GLY A 235 -7.46 10.89 92.68
C GLY A 235 -7.61 11.92 91.57
N THR A 236 -6.79 12.97 91.60
CA THR A 236 -6.72 13.98 90.53
C THR A 236 -5.57 13.66 89.57
N LEU A 237 -5.79 13.90 88.27
CA LEU A 237 -4.77 13.71 87.23
C LEU A 237 -4.08 15.05 86.94
N PRO A 238 -2.75 15.14 87.02
CA PRO A 238 -2.05 16.36 86.67
C PRO A 238 -1.84 16.46 85.15
N GLY A 239 -2.42 17.48 84.51
CA GLY A 239 -2.10 17.86 83.12
C GLY A 239 -3.19 17.64 82.07
N ARG A 240 -4.43 17.37 82.48
CA ARG A 240 -5.66 17.55 81.68
C ARG A 240 -6.72 18.25 82.52
#